data_AF-A0A7I9ZG96-F1
#
_entry.id   AF-A0A7I9ZG96-F1
#
_cell.length_a   1.000
_cell.length_b   1.000
_cell.length_c   1.000
_cell.angle_alpha   90.00
_cell.angle_beta   90.00
_cell.angle_gamma   90.00
#
_symmetry.space_group_name_H-M   'P 1'
#
loop_
_entity.id
_entity.type
_entity.pdbx_description
1 polymer ?
#
loop_
_entity_poly.entity_id
_entity_poly.type
_entity_poly.pdbx_seq_one_letter_code
_entity_poly.pdbx_strand_id
1 'polypeptide(L)'
;MAEVMWEAAEPCLSEEQRLAALTALHVGEPSQALLVVVTALSRSGHPLPSDLHVEFQEWLRHRPGSGSPVDWTLLELRVAAAEVRATTDVGMIDGRYGEATLCYFVLDEAGVADASPKHQAAALRKWLSANRPSPSLRTDRRLNGFGHLLDTSRPSSPMG
;
A
#
# COMPACT_ATOMS: atom_id res chain seq x y z
N MET A 1 2.11 -6.19 6.77
CA MET A 1 1.26 -5.46 7.74
C MET A 1 0.69 -4.16 7.19
N ALA A 2 1.45 -3.06 7.07
CA ALA A 2 0.91 -1.74 6.71
C ALA A 2 0.09 -1.72 5.39
N GLU A 3 0.56 -2.39 4.35
CA GLU A 3 -0.15 -2.51 3.08
C GLU A 3 -1.44 -3.33 3.18
N VAL A 4 -1.44 -4.41 3.95
CA VAL A 4 -2.61 -5.27 4.17
C VAL A 4 -3.68 -4.53 4.98
N MET A 5 -3.26 -3.80 6.02
CA MET A 5 -4.12 -2.92 6.81
C MET A 5 -4.73 -1.82 5.94
N TRP A 6 -3.95 -1.22 5.04
CA TRP A 6 -4.46 -0.20 4.13
C TRP A 6 -5.57 -0.73 3.23
N GLU A 7 -5.41 -1.92 2.65
CA GLU A 7 -6.45 -2.50 1.78
C GLU A 7 -7.71 -2.89 2.56
N ALA A 8 -7.56 -3.45 3.76
CA ALA A 8 -8.68 -3.75 4.62
C ALA A 8 -9.47 -2.49 5.02
N ALA A 9 -8.77 -1.37 5.20
CA ALA A 9 -9.38 -0.08 5.54
C ALA A 9 -9.83 0.74 4.33
N GLU A 10 -9.43 0.41 3.10
CA GLU A 10 -9.69 1.21 1.89
C GLU A 10 -11.16 1.69 1.76
N PRO A 11 -12.19 0.88 2.12
CA PRO A 11 -13.58 1.32 2.08
C PRO A 11 -13.91 2.50 3.01
N CYS A 12 -13.21 2.65 4.14
CA CYS A 12 -13.47 3.68 5.15
C CYS A 12 -12.49 4.87 5.09
N LEU A 13 -11.46 4.82 4.25
CA LEU A 13 -10.52 5.93 4.09
C LEU A 13 -11.14 7.07 3.26
N SER A 14 -10.90 8.33 3.66
CA SER A 14 -11.09 9.47 2.76
C SER A 14 -10.03 9.48 1.65
N GLU A 15 -10.26 10.23 0.57
CA GLU A 15 -9.25 10.37 -0.49
C GLU A 15 -7.91 10.92 0.04
N GLU A 16 -7.97 11.92 0.92
CA GLU A 16 -6.80 12.49 1.58
C GLU A 16 -6.05 11.45 2.43
N GLN A 17 -6.78 10.64 3.21
CA GLN A 17 -6.19 9.57 4.02
C GLN A 17 -5.59 8.46 3.16
N ARG A 18 -6.26 8.09 2.05
CA ARG A 18 -5.70 7.15 1.08
C ARG A 18 -4.36 7.68 0.56
N LEU A 19 -4.32 8.92 0.09
CA LEU A 19 -3.13 9.53 -0.46
C LEU A 19 -2.00 9.66 0.58
N ALA A 20 -2.32 10.10 1.79
CA ALA A 20 -1.35 10.25 2.88
C ALA A 20 -0.72 8.90 3.27
N ALA A 21 -1.53 7.86 3.47
CA ALA A 21 -1.03 6.54 3.82
C ALA A 21 -0.21 5.91 2.68
N LEU A 22 -0.67 6.05 1.43
CA LEU A 22 0.05 5.60 0.24
C LEU A 22 1.39 6.31 0.06
N THR A 23 1.44 7.61 0.31
CA THR A 23 2.68 8.39 0.25
C THR A 23 3.67 7.92 1.31
N ALA A 24 3.21 7.73 2.56
CA ALA A 24 4.03 7.20 3.64
C ALA A 24 4.61 5.80 3.31
N LEU A 25 3.79 4.91 2.74
CA LEU A 25 4.26 3.60 2.26
C LEU A 25 5.32 3.74 1.17
N HIS A 26 5.10 4.63 0.20
CA HIS A 26 6.02 4.87 -0.90
C HIS A 26 7.40 5.38 -0.45
N VAL A 27 7.45 6.23 0.57
CA VAL A 27 8.73 6.77 1.11
C VAL A 27 9.36 5.90 2.21
N GLY A 28 8.83 4.71 2.48
CA GLY A 28 9.41 3.78 3.45
C GLY A 28 9.04 4.07 4.91
N GLU A 29 7.92 4.74 5.17
CA GLU A 29 7.41 5.10 6.50
C GLU A 29 6.15 4.29 6.89
N PRO A 30 6.27 2.97 7.11
CA PRO A 30 5.11 2.09 7.34
C PRO A 30 4.37 2.38 8.65
N SER A 31 5.06 2.90 9.68
CA SER A 31 4.42 3.28 10.95
C SER A 31 3.47 4.47 10.77
N GLN A 32 3.85 5.45 9.94
CA GLN A 32 3.02 6.60 9.63
C GLN A 32 1.80 6.19 8.79
N ALA A 33 2.00 5.30 7.82
CA ALA A 33 0.91 4.73 7.04
C ALA A 33 -0.11 4.00 7.93
N LEU A 34 0.38 3.18 8.87
CA LEU A 34 -0.45 2.50 9.85
C LEU A 34 -1.21 3.48 10.75
N LEU A 35 -0.58 4.56 11.20
CA LEU A 35 -1.25 5.56 12.05
C LEU A 35 -2.44 6.20 11.33
N VAL A 36 -2.27 6.58 10.05
CA VAL A 36 -3.37 7.12 9.23
C VAL A 36 -4.51 6.09 9.11
N VAL A 37 -4.17 4.86 8.76
CA VAL A 37 -5.14 3.77 8.56
C VAL A 37 -5.90 3.44 9.85
N VAL A 38 -5.19 3.25 10.95
CA VAL A 38 -5.76 2.85 12.25
C VAL A 38 -6.62 3.97 12.84
N THR A 39 -6.20 5.22 12.68
CA THR A 39 -7.02 6.37 13.09
C THR A 39 -8.34 6.41 12.32
N ALA A 40 -8.33 6.10 11.03
CA ALA A 40 -9.56 6.05 10.23
C ALA A 40 -10.47 4.88 10.63
N LEU A 41 -9.89 3.71 10.90
CA LEU A 41 -10.63 2.53 11.38
C LEU A 41 -11.30 2.81 12.75
N SER A 42 -10.55 3.36 13.71
CA SER A 42 -11.08 3.73 15.04
C SER A 42 -12.24 4.73 14.91
N ARG A 43 -12.05 5.81 14.14
CA ARG A 43 -13.07 6.86 14.01
C ARG A 43 -14.33 6.42 13.27
N SER A 44 -14.18 5.60 12.24
CA SER A 44 -15.32 5.13 11.44
C SER A 44 -16.04 3.94 12.09
N GLY A 45 -15.37 3.22 13.00
CA GLY A 45 -15.85 1.95 13.54
C GLY A 45 -15.86 0.82 12.50
N HIS A 46 -15.22 1.01 11.34
CA HIS A 46 -15.11 -0.02 10.32
C HIS A 46 -14.28 -1.19 10.86
N PRO A 47 -14.83 -2.42 10.92
CA PRO A 47 -14.15 -3.54 11.54
C PRO A 47 -13.09 -4.14 10.60
N LEU A 48 -11.99 -4.60 11.18
CA LEU A 48 -11.00 -5.41 10.48
C LEU A 48 -11.41 -6.89 10.44
N PRO A 49 -10.97 -7.65 9.42
CA PRO A 49 -10.94 -9.11 9.48
C PRO A 49 -10.28 -9.61 10.77
N SER A 50 -10.90 -10.55 11.46
CA SER A 50 -10.43 -11.02 12.78
C SER A 50 -8.99 -11.55 12.79
N ASP A 51 -8.59 -12.32 11.77
CA ASP A 51 -7.22 -12.83 11.64
C ASP A 51 -6.21 -11.67 11.48
N LEU A 52 -6.53 -10.69 10.62
CA LEU A 52 -5.69 -9.51 10.43
C LEU A 52 -5.62 -8.65 11.70
N HIS A 53 -6.72 -8.54 12.43
CA HIS A 53 -6.75 -7.83 13.71
C HIS A 53 -5.81 -8.51 14.73
N VAL A 54 -5.85 -9.84 14.84
CA VAL A 54 -4.94 -10.59 15.72
C VAL A 54 -3.48 -10.37 15.32
N GLU A 55 -3.16 -10.53 14.03
CA GLU A 55 -1.80 -10.34 13.51
C GLU A 55 -1.31 -8.90 13.76
N PHE A 56 -2.17 -7.90 13.57
CA PHE A 56 -1.85 -6.50 13.83
C PHE A 56 -1.58 -6.24 15.32
N GLN A 57 -2.40 -6.78 16.21
CA GLN A 57 -2.20 -6.64 17.66
C GLN A 57 -0.91 -7.35 18.11
N GLU A 58 -0.60 -8.52 17.55
CA GLU A 58 0.67 -9.21 17.79
C GLU A 58 1.85 -8.38 17.30
N TRP A 59 1.78 -7.84 16.08
CA TRP A 59 2.81 -6.98 15.52
C TRP A 59 3.08 -5.74 16.40
N LEU A 60 2.04 -5.11 16.95
CA LEU A 60 2.17 -3.97 17.86
C LEU A 60 2.87 -4.32 19.18
N ARG A 61 2.60 -5.51 19.73
CA ARG A 61 3.24 -5.97 20.98
C ARG A 61 4.73 -6.21 20.81
N HIS A 62 5.17 -6.67 19.64
CA HIS A 62 6.58 -6.97 19.36
C HIS A 62 7.44 -5.75 19.03
N ARG A 63 6.86 -4.54 18.96
CA ARG A 63 7.59 -3.30 18.70
C ARG A 63 8.05 -2.65 20.03
N PRO A 64 9.32 -2.75 20.44
CA PRO A 64 9.79 -2.08 21.64
C PRO A 64 9.74 -0.56 21.47
N GLY A 65 9.34 0.16 22.53
CA GLY A 65 9.41 1.62 22.54
C GLY A 65 10.82 2.07 22.96
N SER A 66 11.50 2.89 22.16
CA SER A 66 12.89 3.33 22.38
C SER A 66 13.07 4.74 22.99
N GLY A 67 11.99 5.51 23.23
CA GLY A 67 12.02 6.92 23.65
C GLY A 67 12.31 7.99 22.55
N SER A 68 12.41 7.60 21.28
CA SER A 68 12.60 8.40 20.06
C SER A 68 11.31 9.06 19.53
N PRO A 69 11.33 10.06 18.63
CA PRO A 69 10.15 10.55 17.90
C PRO A 69 9.31 9.45 17.23
N VAL A 70 9.94 8.36 16.79
CA VAL A 70 9.27 7.14 16.29
C VAL A 70 8.35 6.51 17.35
N ASP A 71 8.66 6.71 18.64
CA ASP A 71 7.90 6.18 19.76
C ASP A 71 6.64 6.99 20.07
N TRP A 72 6.60 8.28 19.73
CA TRP A 72 5.35 9.04 19.78
C TRP A 72 4.35 8.55 18.74
N THR A 73 4.82 8.28 17.52
CA THR A 73 3.99 7.66 16.46
C THR A 73 3.49 6.28 16.90
N LEU A 74 4.36 5.49 17.54
CA LEU A 74 3.99 4.16 18.05
C LEU A 74 2.99 4.26 19.22
N LEU A 75 3.11 5.26 20.10
CA LEU A 75 2.16 5.50 21.18
C LEU A 75 0.78 5.89 20.63
N GLU A 76 0.73 6.86 19.72
CA GLU A 76 -0.51 7.26 19.06
C GLU A 76 -1.16 6.08 18.33
N LEU A 77 -0.36 5.26 17.65
CA LEU A 77 -0.82 4.06 16.99
C LEU A 77 -1.43 3.06 17.99
N ARG A 78 -0.81 2.87 19.16
CA ARG A 78 -1.35 1.99 20.22
C ARG A 78 -2.66 2.51 20.79
N VAL A 79 -2.76 3.83 20.99
CA VAL A 79 -3.99 4.47 21.48
C VAL A 79 -5.12 4.27 20.48
N ALA A 80 -4.88 4.59 19.20
CA ALA A 80 -5.89 4.40 18.16
C ALA A 80 -6.25 2.93 17.94
N ALA A 81 -5.27 2.02 18.04
CA ALA A 81 -5.48 0.58 17.87
C ALA A 81 -6.38 -0.04 18.95
N ALA A 82 -6.49 0.57 20.14
CA ALA A 82 -7.35 0.09 21.22
C ALA A 82 -8.85 0.17 20.87
N GLU A 83 -9.23 1.04 19.93
CA GLU A 83 -10.62 1.26 19.53
C GLU A 83 -10.98 0.52 18.23
N VAL A 84 -10.03 -0.18 17.61
CA VAL A 84 -10.28 -0.94 16.38
C VAL A 84 -11.09 -2.19 16.70
N ARG A 85 -12.15 -2.41 15.91
CA ARG A 85 -13.04 -3.57 16.04
C ARG A 85 -12.62 -4.68 15.09
N ALA A 86 -12.99 -5.91 15.43
CA ALA A 86 -12.81 -7.08 14.58
C ALA A 86 -14.16 -7.64 14.11
N THR A 87 -14.19 -8.27 12.95
CA THR A 87 -15.34 -9.02 12.41
C THR A 87 -14.91 -10.39 11.88
N THR A 88 -15.81 -11.37 11.97
CA THR A 88 -15.64 -12.72 11.41
C THR A 88 -16.04 -12.81 9.94
N ASP A 89 -16.74 -11.79 9.42
CA ASP A 89 -17.46 -11.87 8.13
C ASP A 89 -16.61 -11.50 6.90
N VAL A 90 -15.31 -11.28 7.07
CA VAL A 90 -14.43 -10.87 5.98
C VAL A 90 -13.21 -11.77 6.00
N GLY A 91 -13.10 -12.64 4.98
CA GLY A 91 -11.90 -13.43 4.76
C GLY A 91 -10.69 -12.53 4.54
N MET A 92 -9.51 -13.00 4.94
CA MET A 92 -8.23 -12.35 4.61
C MET A 92 -8.20 -11.98 3.13
N ILE A 93 -7.58 -10.84 2.82
CA ILE A 93 -7.29 -10.49 1.45
C ILE A 93 -6.27 -11.51 0.94
N ASP A 94 -6.77 -12.54 0.26
CA ASP A 94 -5.98 -13.63 -0.31
C ASP A 94 -5.18 -13.08 -1.50
N GLY A 95 -4.00 -12.59 -1.21
CA GLY A 95 -3.07 -12.14 -2.24
C GLY A 95 -1.75 -11.77 -1.61
N ARG A 96 -0.75 -12.64 -1.75
CA ARG A 96 0.63 -12.22 -1.59
C ARG A 96 0.91 -11.16 -2.67
N TYR A 97 1.35 -9.98 -2.25
CA TYR A 97 1.86 -9.00 -3.20
C TYR A 97 3.10 -9.58 -3.87
N GLY A 98 3.37 -9.14 -5.10
CA GLY A 98 4.71 -9.32 -5.66
C GLY A 98 5.73 -8.55 -4.81
N GLU A 99 6.98 -9.01 -4.81
CA GLU A 99 8.07 -8.47 -3.97
C GLU A 99 8.46 -7.02 -4.33
N ALA A 100 8.09 -6.55 -5.53
CA ALA A 100 8.45 -5.22 -5.99
C ALA A 100 7.60 -4.12 -5.34
N THR A 101 8.27 -3.17 -4.70
CA THR A 101 7.65 -1.96 -4.11
C THR A 101 7.76 -0.72 -5.02
N LEU A 102 8.66 -0.75 -6.02
CA LEU A 102 8.90 0.29 -7.01
C LEU A 102 8.93 -0.30 -8.43
N CYS A 103 8.47 0.45 -9.43
CA CYS A 103 8.51 0.03 -10.84
C CYS A 103 9.92 -0.22 -11.32
N TYR A 104 10.88 0.56 -10.83
CA TYR A 104 12.29 0.39 -11.18
C TYR A 104 12.78 -1.03 -10.87
N PHE A 105 12.41 -1.62 -9.74
CA PHE A 105 12.84 -2.99 -9.39
C PHE A 105 12.31 -4.02 -10.38
N VAL A 106 11.06 -3.85 -10.86
CA VAL A 106 10.50 -4.72 -11.90
C VAL A 106 11.28 -4.61 -13.21
N LEU A 107 11.72 -3.40 -13.57
CA LEU A 107 12.47 -3.15 -14.80
C LEU A 107 13.92 -3.62 -14.72
N ASP A 108 14.56 -3.40 -13.58
CA ASP A 108 15.92 -3.84 -13.29
C ASP A 108 16.03 -5.36 -13.31
N GLU A 109 15.11 -6.06 -12.62
CA GLU A 109 15.04 -7.53 -12.63
C GLU A 109 14.82 -8.09 -14.04
N ALA A 110 14.03 -7.39 -14.86
CA ALA A 110 13.81 -7.75 -16.26
C ALA A 110 14.96 -7.34 -17.21
N GLY A 111 16.00 -6.65 -16.71
CA GLY A 111 17.14 -6.19 -17.49
C GLY A 111 16.80 -5.08 -18.50
N VAL A 112 15.72 -4.33 -18.26
CA VAL A 112 15.19 -3.33 -19.19
C VAL A 112 15.06 -1.93 -18.57
N ALA A 113 15.71 -1.69 -17.42
CA ALA A 113 15.70 -0.38 -16.75
C ALA A 113 16.09 0.77 -17.69
N ASP A 114 17.09 0.57 -18.55
CA ASP A 114 17.55 1.58 -19.52
C ASP A 114 17.00 1.37 -20.95
N ALA A 115 16.06 0.43 -21.13
CA ALA A 115 15.49 0.13 -22.44
C ALA A 115 14.47 1.19 -22.89
N SER A 116 14.02 1.11 -24.14
CA SER A 116 13.00 2.03 -24.64
C SER A 116 11.67 1.89 -23.88
N PRO A 117 10.84 2.95 -23.80
CA PRO A 117 9.56 2.96 -23.09
C PRO A 117 8.63 1.79 -23.44
N LYS A 118 8.65 1.34 -24.71
CA LYS A 118 7.86 0.20 -25.18
C LYS A 118 8.28 -1.12 -24.51
N HIS A 119 9.58 -1.35 -24.34
CA HIS A 119 10.11 -2.56 -23.70
C HIS A 119 9.87 -2.53 -22.19
N GLN A 120 10.08 -1.38 -21.56
CA GLN A 120 9.73 -1.17 -20.15
C GLN A 120 8.24 -1.43 -19.89
N ALA A 121 7.35 -0.89 -20.74
CA ALA A 121 5.91 -1.14 -20.65
C ALA A 121 5.55 -2.62 -20.79
N ALA A 122 6.21 -3.34 -21.71
CA ALA A 122 5.98 -4.78 -21.91
C ALA A 122 6.42 -5.60 -20.68
N ALA A 123 7.56 -5.28 -20.07
CA ALA A 123 8.03 -5.93 -18.85
C ALA A 123 7.08 -5.69 -17.67
N LEU A 124 6.63 -4.45 -17.46
CA LEU A 124 5.65 -4.12 -16.42
C LEU A 124 4.32 -4.85 -16.62
N ARG A 125 3.79 -4.91 -17.86
CA ARG A 125 2.56 -5.68 -18.16
C ARG A 125 2.75 -7.17 -17.89
N LYS A 126 3.89 -7.74 -18.29
CA LYS A 126 4.21 -9.14 -18.02
C LYS A 126 4.25 -9.42 -16.51
N TRP A 127 4.92 -8.57 -15.75
CA TRP A 127 4.98 -8.70 -14.29
C TRP A 127 3.59 -8.61 -13.65
N LEU A 128 2.77 -7.63 -14.04
CA LEU A 128 1.41 -7.44 -13.53
C LEU A 128 0.44 -8.58 -13.89
N SER A 129 0.72 -9.34 -14.96
CA SER A 129 -0.06 -10.54 -15.29
C SER A 129 0.21 -11.72 -14.36
N ALA A 130 1.36 -11.71 -13.67
CA ALA A 130 1.79 -12.78 -12.78
C ALA A 130 1.75 -12.38 -11.29
N ASN A 131 1.69 -11.08 -10.98
CA ASN A 131 1.83 -10.56 -9.63
C ASN A 131 0.75 -9.52 -9.31
N ARG A 132 0.28 -9.54 -8.06
CA ARG A 132 -0.55 -8.47 -7.52
C ARG A 132 0.33 -7.30 -7.08
N PRO A 133 0.12 -6.06 -7.58
CA PRO A 133 0.89 -4.91 -7.15
C PRO A 133 0.49 -4.48 -5.73
N SER A 134 1.49 -4.17 -4.91
CA SER A 134 1.26 -3.62 -3.58
C SER A 134 0.71 -2.18 -3.64
N PRO A 135 0.07 -1.67 -2.57
CA PRO A 135 -0.32 -0.25 -2.47
C PRO A 135 0.83 0.73 -2.76
N SER A 136 2.04 0.43 -2.27
CA SER A 136 3.24 1.23 -2.55
C SER A 136 3.55 1.27 -4.05
N LEU A 137 3.55 0.10 -4.70
CA LEU A 137 3.78 -0.01 -6.14
C LEU A 137 2.67 0.65 -6.95
N ARG A 138 1.40 0.57 -6.51
CA ARG A 138 0.28 1.28 -7.14
C ARG A 138 0.48 2.80 -7.09
N THR A 139 1.04 3.31 -6.00
CA THR A 139 1.34 4.73 -5.80
C THR A 139 2.54 5.17 -6.62
N ASP A 140 3.62 4.41 -6.57
CA ASP A 140 4.82 4.60 -7.38
C ASP A 140 4.46 4.66 -8.87
N ARG A 141 3.61 3.75 -9.35
CA ARG A 141 3.09 3.79 -10.72
C ARG A 141 2.37 5.10 -11.05
N ARG A 142 1.64 5.71 -10.11
CA ARG A 142 0.90 6.96 -10.36
C ARG A 142 1.81 8.19 -10.30
N LEU A 143 2.74 8.22 -9.35
CA LEU A 143 3.59 9.37 -9.07
C LEU A 143 4.83 9.40 -9.97
N ASN A 144 5.41 8.24 -10.25
CA ASN A 144 6.58 8.10 -11.09
C ASN A 144 6.17 7.76 -12.53
N GLY A 145 6.98 8.20 -13.49
CA GLY A 145 6.68 8.13 -14.93
C GLY A 145 6.34 6.72 -15.44
N PHE A 146 6.57 5.65 -14.70
CA PHE A 146 6.26 4.31 -15.17
C PHE A 146 4.74 4.02 -15.33
N GLY A 147 3.85 4.83 -14.73
CA GLY A 147 2.40 4.74 -14.98
C GLY A 147 1.99 5.06 -16.41
N HIS A 148 2.56 6.13 -16.98
CA HIS A 148 2.23 6.55 -18.35
C HIS A 148 2.60 5.48 -19.38
N LEU A 149 3.59 4.62 -19.08
CA LEU A 149 3.99 3.51 -19.94
C LEU A 149 2.85 2.50 -20.15
N LEU A 150 2.01 2.33 -19.14
CA LEU A 150 0.90 1.38 -19.17
C LEU A 150 -0.37 2.01 -19.78
N ASP A 151 -0.53 3.33 -19.64
CA ASP A 151 -1.62 4.13 -20.22
C ASP A 151 -1.46 4.43 -21.72
N THR A 152 -0.35 4.03 -22.35
CA THR A 152 -0.11 4.21 -23.81
C THR A 152 -1.08 3.47 -24.75
N SER A 153 -2.16 2.88 -24.23
CA SER A 153 -3.23 2.32 -25.06
C SER A 153 -4.20 3.43 -25.51
N ARG A 154 -3.79 4.17 -26.55
CA ARG A 154 -4.47 5.17 -27.41
C ARG A 154 -4.19 6.65 -27.15
N PRO A 155 -3.46 7.32 -28.06
CA PRO A 155 -3.95 8.60 -28.56
C PRO A 155 -5.16 8.31 -29.46
N SER A 156 -6.36 8.73 -29.07
CA SER A 156 -7.41 8.99 -30.04
C SER A 156 -6.95 10.20 -30.86
N SER A 157 -6.46 9.94 -32.08
CA SER A 157 -6.30 10.96 -33.09
C SER A 157 -7.61 11.73 -33.25
N PRO A 158 -7.63 13.07 -33.22
CA PRO A 158 -8.75 13.80 -33.77
C PRO A 158 -8.68 13.59 -35.29
N MET A 159 -9.56 12.73 -35.82
CA MET A 159 -10.06 12.92 -37.17
C MET A 159 -11.19 13.93 -37.07
N GLY A 160 -10.96 15.09 -37.67
CA GLY A 160 -11.88 16.22 -37.76
C GLY A 160 -11.16 17.44 -38.29
#